data_AF-A0A0L7K5B7-F1
#
_entry.id   AF-A0A0L7K5B7-F1
#
_cell.length_a   1.000
_cell.length_b   1.000
_cell.length_c   1.000
_cell.angle_alpha   90.00
_cell.angle_beta   90.00
_cell.angle_gamma   90.00
#
_symmetry.space_group_name_H-M   'P 1'
#
loop_
_entity.id
_entity.type
_entity.pdbx_description
1 polymer ?
#
loop_
_entity_poly.entity_id
_entity_poly.type
_entity_poly.pdbx_seq_one_letter_code
_entity_poly.pdbx_strand_id
1 'polypeptide(L)'
;MIDLAGSERAFAMSAVGDRFKEGANINKSLFLGGNCKTVMIANVSPTSCSSEDTYNTLQIAARANLIKLNIKATIVEGDMRLPQYVTIKEKLEKKVKDLEKKEKDWEKKGKYYEKTVNELRAKLTQSSLKVKKLLSLMSLQRALAQQYCLSMRTFSHMADLEHSSSTDAMEQV
;
A
#
# COMPACT_ATOMS: atom_id res chain seq x y z
N MET A 1 -21.85 13.21 -30.28
CA MET A 1 -23.13 13.95 -30.35
C MET A 1 -23.88 13.62 -29.08
N ILE A 2 -24.36 14.62 -28.35
CA ILE A 2 -24.94 14.44 -27.01
C ILE A 2 -26.31 15.09 -27.04
N ASP A 3 -27.34 14.32 -26.67
CA ASP A 3 -28.71 14.79 -26.64
C ASP A 3 -29.06 15.26 -25.22
N LEU A 4 -29.67 16.44 -25.11
CA LEU A 4 -30.13 17.00 -23.84
C LEU A 4 -31.65 16.95 -23.85
N ALA A 5 -32.24 16.17 -22.93
CA ALA A 5 -33.69 16.07 -22.79
C ALA A 5 -34.32 17.44 -22.43
N GLY A 6 -35.59 17.60 -22.81
CA GLY A 6 -36.36 18.84 -22.80
C GLY A 6 -36.36 19.66 -21.49
N SER A 7 -36.66 20.94 -21.65
CA SER A 7 -36.64 22.01 -20.65
C SER A 7 -37.54 21.77 -19.43
N GLU A 8 -38.43 20.77 -19.47
CA GLU A 8 -39.35 20.45 -18.37
C GLU A 8 -38.65 20.12 -17.04
N ARG A 9 -37.38 19.66 -17.06
CA ARG A 9 -36.62 19.36 -15.83
C ARG A 9 -35.88 20.56 -15.23
N ALA A 10 -35.61 21.60 -16.02
CA ALA A 10 -34.91 22.79 -15.54
C ALA A 10 -35.86 23.76 -14.83
N PHE A 11 -37.14 23.82 -15.26
CA PHE A 11 -38.16 24.69 -14.67
C PHE A 11 -38.55 24.28 -13.24
N ALA A 12 -38.48 22.97 -12.91
CA ALA A 12 -38.73 22.48 -11.54
C ALA A 12 -37.70 23.00 -10.51
N MET A 13 -36.56 23.53 -10.96
CA MET A 13 -35.54 24.13 -10.10
C MET A 13 -35.56 25.65 -10.27
N SER A 14 -36.32 26.32 -9.41
CA SER A 14 -36.27 27.78 -9.21
C SER A 14 -34.92 28.21 -8.58
N ALA A 15 -33.81 27.91 -9.25
CA ALA A 15 -32.46 28.14 -8.76
C ALA A 15 -31.99 29.55 -9.16
N VAL A 16 -32.46 30.55 -8.42
CA VAL A 16 -31.92 31.91 -8.47
C VAL A 16 -30.73 32.02 -7.50
N GLY A 17 -29.68 32.76 -7.88
CA GLY A 17 -28.53 33.04 -7.00
C GLY A 17 -27.37 32.03 -7.13
N ASP A 18 -26.72 31.66 -6.02
CA ASP A 18 -25.46 30.91 -6.04
C ASP A 18 -25.59 29.47 -6.61
N ARG A 19 -26.78 28.87 -6.55
CA ARG A 19 -27.08 27.60 -7.25
C ARG A 19 -27.06 27.73 -8.77
N PHE A 20 -27.32 28.92 -9.31
CA PHE A 20 -27.19 29.21 -10.73
C PHE A 20 -25.71 29.25 -11.17
N LYS A 21 -24.83 29.81 -10.32
CA LYS A 21 -23.37 29.75 -10.53
C LYS A 21 -22.86 28.31 -10.46
N GLU A 22 -23.41 27.50 -9.56
CA GLU A 22 -23.09 26.07 -9.46
C GLU A 22 -23.54 25.28 -10.70
N GLY A 23 -24.77 25.51 -11.20
CA GLY A 23 -25.26 24.91 -12.46
C GLY A 23 -24.44 25.32 -13.70
N ALA A 24 -24.02 26.60 -13.77
CA ALA A 24 -23.10 27.07 -14.81
C ALA A 24 -21.71 26.42 -14.70
N ASN A 25 -21.25 26.12 -13.47
CA ASN A 25 -19.96 25.47 -13.22
C ASN A 25 -20.02 23.95 -13.50
N ILE A 26 -21.17 23.31 -13.31
CA ILE A 26 -21.44 21.91 -13.70
C ILE A 26 -21.38 21.77 -15.23
N ASN A 27 -21.94 22.71 -15.98
CA ASN A 27 -21.84 22.68 -17.46
C ASN A 27 -20.44 23.08 -17.96
N LYS A 28 -19.72 23.91 -17.20
CA LYS A 28 -18.31 24.22 -17.47
C LYS A 28 -17.43 22.98 -17.34
N SER A 29 -17.63 22.12 -16.35
CA SER A 29 -16.86 20.88 -16.21
C SER A 29 -17.32 19.78 -17.17
N LEU A 30 -18.61 19.71 -17.50
CA LEU A 30 -19.16 18.60 -18.28
C LEU A 30 -18.83 18.68 -19.78
N PHE A 31 -18.77 19.89 -20.39
CA PHE A 31 -18.58 20.02 -21.86
C PHE A 31 -17.67 21.16 -22.34
N LEU A 32 -17.33 22.14 -21.49
CA LEU A 32 -16.70 23.40 -21.90
C LEU A 32 -15.36 23.68 -21.18
N GLY A 33 -14.84 22.72 -20.42
CA GLY A 33 -13.58 22.85 -19.68
C GLY A 33 -12.36 22.30 -20.43
N GLY A 34 -12.58 21.64 -21.57
CA GLY A 34 -11.54 20.98 -22.37
C GLY A 34 -10.96 21.85 -23.48
N ASN A 35 -9.85 21.39 -24.06
CA ASN A 35 -9.23 21.97 -25.23
C ASN A 35 -9.94 21.52 -26.52
N CYS A 36 -11.21 21.89 -26.66
CA CYS A 36 -12.06 21.50 -27.78
C CYS A 36 -12.91 22.68 -28.27
N LYS A 37 -13.24 22.67 -29.56
CA LYS A 37 -14.27 23.55 -30.12
C LYS A 37 -15.63 22.93 -29.83
N THR A 38 -16.51 23.69 -29.16
CA THR A 38 -17.87 23.23 -28.79
C THR A 38 -18.90 24.13 -29.45
N VAL A 39 -19.97 23.52 -29.99
CA VAL A 39 -21.11 24.20 -30.60
C VAL A 39 -22.37 23.83 -29.81
N MET A 40 -23.20 24.82 -29.48
CA MET A 40 -24.50 24.63 -28.83
C MET A 40 -25.61 24.98 -29.82
N ILE A 41 -26.61 24.11 -29.95
CA ILE A 41 -27.81 24.34 -30.78
C ILE A 41 -29.00 24.48 -29.83
N ALA A 42 -29.69 25.63 -29.89
CA ALA A 42 -30.88 25.90 -29.10
C ALA A 42 -32.12 25.78 -29.97
N ASN A 43 -33.01 24.84 -29.65
CA ASN A 43 -34.29 24.69 -30.35
C ASN A 43 -35.38 25.44 -29.58
N VAL A 44 -36.10 26.34 -30.26
CA VAL A 44 -37.16 27.16 -29.66
C VAL A 44 -38.41 27.14 -30.53
N SER A 45 -39.57 27.33 -29.92
CA SER A 45 -40.86 27.34 -30.60
C SER A 45 -41.41 28.77 -30.69
N PRO A 46 -41.82 29.26 -31.88
CA PRO A 46 -42.29 30.63 -32.07
C PRO A 46 -43.71 30.88 -31.56
N THR A 47 -44.36 29.88 -30.97
CA THR A 47 -45.73 30.00 -30.46
C THR A 47 -45.78 30.83 -29.18
N SER A 48 -46.78 31.69 -29.04
CA SER A 48 -46.99 32.52 -27.85
C SER A 48 -47.15 31.69 -26.56
N CYS A 49 -47.76 30.50 -26.65
CA CYS A 49 -47.92 29.55 -25.54
C CYS A 49 -46.59 29.00 -25.00
N SER A 50 -45.50 29.07 -25.77
CA SER A 50 -44.16 28.59 -25.39
C SER A 50 -43.16 29.75 -25.23
N SER A 51 -43.66 30.97 -25.03
CA SER A 51 -42.84 32.17 -24.89
C SER A 51 -41.91 32.13 -23.67
N GLU A 52 -42.38 31.57 -22.56
CA GLU A 52 -41.61 31.42 -21.32
C GLU A 52 -40.45 30.42 -21.47
N ASP A 53 -40.70 29.24 -22.05
CA ASP A 53 -39.67 28.24 -22.32
C ASP A 53 -38.62 28.72 -23.32
N THR A 54 -39.07 29.47 -24.33
CA THR A 54 -38.20 30.11 -25.32
C THR A 54 -37.28 31.14 -24.66
N TYR A 55 -37.83 31.99 -23.79
CA TYR A 55 -37.06 32.98 -23.04
C TYR A 55 -35.99 32.32 -22.16
N ASN A 56 -36.35 31.24 -21.44
CA ASN A 56 -35.43 30.50 -20.58
C ASN A 56 -34.29 29.86 -21.40
N THR A 57 -34.61 29.25 -22.53
CA THR A 57 -33.63 28.62 -23.43
C THR A 57 -32.65 29.65 -24.01
N LEU A 58 -33.15 30.81 -24.46
CA LEU A 58 -32.32 31.90 -24.98
C LEU A 58 -31.43 32.52 -23.89
N GLN A 59 -31.93 32.61 -22.65
CA GLN A 59 -31.14 33.11 -21.54
C GLN A 59 -29.96 32.18 -21.22
N ILE A 60 -30.15 30.86 -21.31
CA ILE A 60 -29.07 29.88 -21.15
C ILE A 60 -28.05 30.00 -22.28
N ALA A 61 -28.50 30.13 -23.53
CA ALA A 61 -27.63 30.31 -24.69
C ALA A 61 -26.80 31.60 -24.57
N ALA A 62 -27.42 32.72 -24.15
CA ALA A 62 -26.74 33.98 -23.91
C ALA A 62 -25.66 33.86 -22.82
N ARG A 63 -25.92 33.10 -21.76
CA ARG A 63 -24.96 32.84 -20.69
C ARG A 63 -23.83 31.92 -21.13
N ALA A 64 -24.09 30.93 -21.98
CA ALA A 64 -23.06 30.05 -22.53
C ALA A 64 -22.02 30.82 -23.36
N ASN A 65 -22.43 31.91 -24.03
CA ASN A 65 -21.54 32.80 -24.78
C ASN A 65 -20.51 33.55 -23.90
N LEU A 66 -20.74 33.63 -22.59
CA LEU A 66 -19.79 34.26 -21.65
C LEU A 66 -18.62 33.33 -21.27
N ILE A 67 -18.67 32.05 -21.67
CA ILE A 67 -17.65 31.07 -21.34
C ILE A 67 -16.47 31.22 -22.29
N LYS A 68 -15.39 31.85 -21.80
CA LYS A 68 -14.12 31.95 -22.54
C LYS A 68 -13.41 30.60 -22.55
N LEU A 69 -13.34 29.95 -23.72
CA LEU A 69 -12.56 28.74 -23.93
C LEU A 69 -11.10 29.12 -24.25
N ASN A 70 -10.15 28.53 -23.53
CA ASN A 70 -8.73 28.64 -23.86
C ASN A 70 -8.33 27.47 -24.76
N ILE A 71 -8.64 27.59 -26.05
CA ILE A 71 -8.33 26.56 -27.04
C ILE A 71 -6.88 26.75 -27.48
N LYS A 72 -6.02 25.82 -27.09
CA LYS A 72 -4.65 25.73 -27.59
C LYS A 72 -4.67 24.70 -28.71
N ALA A 73 -4.27 25.05 -29.93
CA ALA A 73 -4.09 24.01 -30.93
C ALA A 73 -3.08 22.98 -30.37
N THR A 74 -3.51 21.72 -30.21
CA THR A 74 -2.58 20.61 -30.01
C THR A 74 -1.97 20.37 -31.39
N ILE A 75 -1.04 21.24 -31.76
CA ILE A 75 -0.28 21.04 -32.98
C ILE A 75 0.61 19.85 -32.68
N VAL A 76 0.17 18.66 -33.10
CA VAL A 76 1.09 17.57 -33.44
C VAL A 76 1.59 17.90 -34.85
N GLU A 77 2.22 19.07 -34.97
CA GLU A 77 2.99 19.38 -36.18
C GLU A 77 4.16 18.41 -36.12
N GLY A 78 4.28 17.63 -37.21
CA GLY A 78 5.40 16.75 -37.43
C GLY A 78 6.70 17.48 -37.14
N ASP A 79 7.60 16.74 -36.49
CA ASP A 79 8.88 17.18 -35.93
C ASP A 79 8.80 18.00 -34.64
N MET A 80 8.55 17.30 -33.53
CA MET A 80 9.15 17.73 -32.27
C MET A 80 10.69 17.78 -32.39
N ARG A 81 11.24 18.98 -32.57
CA ARG A 81 12.46 19.49 -31.92
C ARG A 81 13.57 18.43 -31.73
N LEU A 82 14.14 17.89 -32.81
CA LEU A 82 15.31 17.00 -32.77
C LEU A 82 16.38 17.45 -31.75
N PRO A 83 16.72 18.77 -31.63
CA PRO A 83 17.70 19.24 -30.65
C PRO A 83 17.28 19.04 -29.18
N GLN A 84 15.99 19.20 -28.86
CA GLN A 84 15.50 18.99 -27.50
C GLN A 84 15.43 17.51 -27.15
N TYR A 85 15.04 16.67 -28.11
CA TYR A 85 15.07 15.22 -27.94
C TYR A 85 16.50 14.72 -27.71
N VAL A 86 17.46 15.19 -28.50
CA VAL A 86 18.89 14.90 -28.31
C VAL A 86 19.37 15.33 -26.92
N THR A 87 19.05 16.56 -26.50
CA THR A 87 19.42 17.07 -25.16
C THR A 87 18.82 16.22 -24.03
N ILE A 88 17.56 15.80 -24.17
CA ILE A 88 16.89 14.95 -23.19
C ILE A 88 17.52 13.56 -23.17
N LYS A 89 17.80 12.99 -24.34
CA LYS A 89 18.47 11.69 -24.50
C LYS A 89 19.84 11.69 -23.83
N GLU A 90 20.68 12.69 -24.07
CA GLU A 90 22.00 12.82 -23.43
C GLU A 90 21.89 12.93 -21.90
N LYS A 91 20.93 13.71 -21.39
CA LYS A 91 20.68 13.83 -19.94
C LYS A 91 20.23 12.50 -19.33
N LEU A 92 19.37 11.76 -20.03
CA LEU A 92 18.91 10.45 -19.60
C LEU A 92 20.07 9.44 -19.60
N GLU A 93 20.86 9.38 -20.66
CA GLU A 93 22.04 8.51 -20.74
C GLU A 93 23.06 8.81 -19.63
N LYS A 94 23.27 10.09 -19.29
CA LYS A 94 24.13 10.48 -18.17
C LYS A 94 23.58 9.99 -16.83
N LYS A 95 22.27 10.17 -16.59
CA LYS A 95 21.62 9.67 -15.37
C LYS A 95 21.70 8.15 -15.25
N VAL A 96 21.51 7.43 -16.36
CA VAL A 96 21.65 5.96 -16.40
C VAL A 96 23.06 5.57 -15.96
N LYS A 97 24.11 6.19 -16.54
CA LYS A 97 25.50 5.91 -16.14
C LYS A 97 25.79 6.22 -14.67
N ASP A 98 25.25 7.32 -14.14
CA ASP A 98 25.44 7.69 -12.74
C ASP A 98 24.72 6.73 -11.78
N LEU A 99 23.52 6.26 -12.16
CA LEU A 99 22.76 5.27 -11.40
C LEU A 99 23.44 3.91 -11.42
N GLU A 100 23.94 3.45 -12.57
CA GLU A 100 24.69 2.19 -12.68
C GLU A 100 25.95 2.18 -11.80
N LYS A 101 26.65 3.32 -11.68
CA LYS A 101 27.78 3.45 -10.76
C LYS A 101 27.35 3.32 -9.30
N LYS A 102 26.29 4.02 -8.91
CA LYS A 102 25.74 3.94 -7.56
C LYS A 102 25.29 2.52 -7.23
N GLU A 103 24.64 1.84 -8.18
CA GLU A 103 24.21 0.46 -8.01
C GLU A 103 25.40 -0.46 -7.75
N LYS A 104 26.51 -0.33 -8.48
CA LYS A 104 27.76 -1.07 -8.21
C LYS A 104 28.33 -0.80 -6.81
N ASP A 105 28.29 0.45 -6.35
CA ASP A 105 28.76 0.80 -5.00
C ASP A 105 27.86 0.21 -3.92
N TRP A 106 26.54 0.26 -4.12
CA TRP A 106 25.57 -0.37 -3.23
C TRP A 106 25.69 -1.90 -3.23
N GLU A 107 25.98 -2.52 -4.37
CA GLU A 107 26.22 -3.96 -4.49
C GLU A 107 27.46 -4.37 -3.67
N LYS A 108 28.55 -3.60 -3.74
CA LYS A 108 29.75 -3.83 -2.92
C LYS A 108 29.46 -3.70 -1.43
N LYS A 109 28.72 -2.65 -1.04
CA LYS A 109 28.30 -2.47 0.37
C LYS A 109 27.40 -3.63 0.82
N GLY A 110 26.48 -4.08 -0.03
CA GLY A 110 25.64 -5.25 0.21
C GLY A 110 26.47 -6.49 0.53
N LYS A 111 27.45 -6.82 -0.33
CA LYS A 111 28.38 -7.94 -0.12
C LYS A 111 29.19 -7.81 1.19
N TYR A 112 29.62 -6.60 1.53
CA TYR A 112 30.34 -6.32 2.78
C TYR A 112 29.46 -6.59 4.02
N TYR A 113 28.24 -6.07 4.04
CA TYR A 113 27.32 -6.32 5.15
C TYR A 113 26.89 -7.78 5.22
N GLU A 114 26.66 -8.43 4.09
CA GLU A 114 26.28 -9.84 4.02
C GLU A 114 27.36 -10.75 4.62
N LYS A 115 28.64 -10.48 4.32
CA LYS A 115 29.76 -11.18 4.96
C LYS A 115 29.73 -11.04 6.48
N THR A 116 29.52 -9.82 6.98
CA THR A 116 29.46 -9.52 8.42
C THR A 116 28.29 -10.24 9.09
N VAL A 117 27.12 -10.26 8.45
CA VAL A 117 25.92 -10.97 8.93
C VAL A 117 26.17 -12.46 8.99
N ASN A 118 26.82 -13.04 7.98
CA ASN A 118 27.14 -14.47 7.95
C ASN A 118 28.12 -14.87 9.05
N GLU A 119 29.15 -14.05 9.31
CA GLU A 119 30.07 -14.25 10.43
C GLU A 119 29.35 -14.20 11.79
N LEU A 120 28.45 -13.23 11.99
CA LEU A 120 27.65 -13.13 13.22
C LEU A 120 26.67 -14.31 13.37
N ARG A 121 26.03 -14.75 12.29
CA ARG A 121 25.16 -15.94 12.28
C ARG A 121 25.95 -17.19 12.67
N ALA A 122 27.16 -17.38 12.14
CA ALA A 122 28.02 -18.51 12.50
C ALA A 122 28.42 -18.50 13.99
N LYS A 123 28.75 -17.33 14.53
CA LYS A 123 29.02 -17.18 15.98
C LYS A 123 27.77 -17.50 16.81
N LEU A 124 26.61 -17.04 16.38
CA LEU A 124 25.34 -17.30 17.07
C LEU A 124 24.97 -18.79 17.05
N THR A 125 25.13 -19.47 15.92
CA THR A 125 24.86 -20.91 15.81
C THR A 125 25.83 -21.72 16.67
N GLN A 126 27.11 -21.34 16.70
CA GLN A 126 28.10 -21.97 17.57
C GLN A 126 27.75 -21.82 19.06
N SER A 127 27.36 -20.62 19.49
CA SER A 127 26.91 -20.37 20.87
C SER A 127 25.62 -21.13 21.20
N SER A 128 24.66 -21.18 20.28
CA SER A 128 23.42 -21.96 20.45
C SER A 128 23.72 -23.45 20.65
N LEU A 129 24.66 -24.01 19.90
CA LEU A 129 25.07 -25.41 20.01
C LEU A 129 25.72 -25.72 21.36
N LYS A 130 26.56 -24.81 21.87
CA LYS A 130 27.18 -24.93 23.20
C LYS A 130 26.11 -24.98 24.30
N VAL A 131 25.13 -24.08 24.24
CA VAL A 131 24.02 -24.06 25.20
C VAL A 131 23.20 -25.35 25.15
N LYS A 132 22.85 -25.84 23.95
CA LYS A 132 22.12 -27.12 23.79
C LYS A 132 22.89 -28.30 24.39
N LYS A 133 24.21 -28.38 24.13
CA LYS A 133 25.07 -29.43 24.72
C LYS A 133 25.06 -29.35 26.25
N LEU A 134 25.27 -28.15 26.81
CA LEU A 134 25.26 -27.96 28.26
C LEU A 134 23.92 -28.39 28.87
N LEU A 135 22.80 -28.03 28.24
CA LEU A 135 21.47 -28.39 28.71
C LEU A 135 21.26 -29.91 28.77
N SER A 136 21.71 -30.64 27.73
CA SER A 136 21.64 -32.10 27.68
C SER A 136 22.49 -32.78 28.76
N LEU A 137 23.66 -32.23 29.03
CA LEU A 137 24.59 -32.73 30.06
C LEU A 137 24.02 -32.50 31.45
N MET A 138 23.41 -31.32 31.69
CA MET A 138 22.71 -31.01 32.94
C MET A 138 21.48 -31.91 33.17
N SER A 139 20.70 -32.22 32.13
CA SER A 139 19.57 -33.14 32.27
C SER A 139 20.03 -34.56 32.62
N LEU A 140 21.12 -35.03 32.01
CA LEU A 140 21.68 -36.34 32.31
C LEU A 140 22.23 -36.40 33.75
N GLN A 141 22.93 -35.36 34.18
CA GLN A 141 23.46 -35.26 35.55
C GLN A 141 22.34 -35.27 36.60
N ARG A 142 21.23 -34.57 36.33
CA ARG A 142 20.04 -34.61 37.21
C ARG A 142 19.42 -36.00 37.26
N ALA A 143 19.28 -36.69 36.12
CA ALA A 143 18.72 -38.03 36.06
C ALA A 143 19.57 -39.05 36.84
N LEU A 144 20.90 -39.01 36.68
CA LEU A 144 21.83 -39.84 37.45
C LEU A 144 21.73 -39.56 38.95
N ALA A 145 21.73 -38.29 39.36
CA ALA A 145 21.59 -37.91 40.77
C ALA A 145 20.27 -38.44 41.37
N GLN A 146 19.16 -38.37 40.62
CA GLN A 146 17.89 -38.95 41.04
C GLN A 146 17.96 -40.47 41.18
N GLN A 147 18.59 -41.17 40.23
CA GLN A 147 18.75 -42.62 40.27
C GLN A 147 19.58 -43.07 41.49
N TYR A 148 20.66 -42.37 41.81
CA TYR A 148 21.47 -42.61 43.01
C TYR A 148 20.66 -42.39 44.30
N CYS A 149 19.91 -41.27 44.41
CA CYS A 149 19.08 -40.99 45.59
C CYS A 149 17.98 -42.05 45.79
N LEU A 150 17.37 -42.53 44.71
CA LEU A 150 16.36 -43.60 44.77
C LEU A 150 16.98 -44.90 45.24
N SER A 151 18.15 -45.29 44.69
CA SER A 151 18.86 -46.50 45.09
C SER A 151 19.25 -46.49 46.57
N MET A 152 19.76 -45.37 47.08
CA MET A 152 20.06 -45.22 48.51
C MET A 152 18.81 -45.34 49.39
N ARG A 153 17.67 -44.75 48.98
CA ARG A 153 16.40 -44.89 49.72
C ARG A 153 15.89 -46.32 49.73
N THR A 154 15.93 -47.02 48.59
CA THR A 154 15.53 -48.43 48.54
C THR A 154 16.44 -49.30 49.41
N PHE A 155 17.74 -49.00 49.45
CA PHE A 155 18.68 -49.74 50.28
C PHE A 155 18.41 -49.52 51.78
N SER A 156 18.22 -48.27 52.21
CA SER A 156 17.80 -47.98 53.60
C SER A 156 16.48 -48.68 53.95
N HIS A 157 15.47 -48.61 53.08
CA HIS A 157 14.18 -49.24 53.34
C HIS A 157 14.24 -50.77 53.41
N MET A 158 15.12 -51.42 52.63
CA MET A 158 15.35 -52.87 52.77
C MET A 158 16.06 -53.21 54.08
N ALA A 159 17.06 -52.42 54.48
CA ALA A 159 17.74 -52.60 55.76
C ALA A 159 16.79 -52.42 56.96
N ASP A 160 15.88 -51.44 56.87
CA ASP A 160 14.84 -51.21 57.90
C ASP A 160 13.87 -52.40 58.00
N LEU A 161 13.49 -53.01 56.86
CA LEU A 161 12.63 -54.21 56.82
C LEU A 161 13.31 -55.47 57.37
N GLU A 162 14.61 -55.64 57.11
CA GLU A 162 15.40 -56.74 57.68
C GLU A 162 15.54 -56.60 59.20
N HIS A 163 15.73 -55.37 59.71
CA HIS A 163 15.73 -55.12 61.14
C HIS A 163 14.38 -55.37 61.80
N SER A 164 13.26 -54.97 61.18
CA SER A 164 11.92 -55.25 61.72
C SER A 164 11.56 -56.74 61.70
N SER A 165 11.96 -57.49 60.67
CA SER A 165 11.71 -58.94 60.63
C SER A 165 12.57 -59.70 61.65
N SER A 166 13.76 -59.20 61.97
CA SER A 166 14.64 -59.78 62.99
C SER A 166 14.17 -59.50 64.42
N THR A 167 13.49 -58.38 64.67
CA THR A 167 12.86 -58.09 65.96
C THR A 167 11.57 -58.88 66.15
N ASP A 168 10.73 -59.00 65.10
CA ASP A 168 9.50 -59.79 65.15
C ASP A 168 9.79 -61.30 65.33
N ALA A 169 10.90 -61.80 64.78
CA ALA A 169 11.35 -63.18 65.00
C ALA A 169 11.86 -63.45 66.43
N MET A 170 12.29 -62.42 67.17
CA MET A 170 12.66 -62.53 68.58
C MET A 170 11.47 -62.39 69.54
N GLU A 171 10.33 -61.84 69.09
CA GLU A 171 9.12 -61.64 69.91
C GLU A 171 8.13 -62.84 69.83
N GLN A 172 8.42 -63.86 69.00
CA GLN A 172 7.63 -65.10 68.89
C GLN A 172 8.25 -66.33 69.60
N VAL A 173 9.21 -66.14 70.51
CA VAL A 173 9.73 -67.20 71.42
C VAL A 173 9.40 -66.84 72.86
#